data_AF-X1IGZ3-F1
#
_entry.id   AF-X1IGZ3-F1
#
_cell.length_a   1.000
_cell.length_b   1.000
_cell.length_c   1.000
_cell.angle_alpha   90.00
_cell.angle_beta   90.00
_cell.angle_gamma   90.00
#
_symmetry.space_group_name_H-M   'P 1'
#
loop_
_entity.id
_entity.type
_entity.pdbx_description
1 polymer ?
#
loop_
_entity_poly.entity_id
_entity_poly.type
_entity_poly.pdbx_seq_one_letter_code
_entity_poly.pdbx_strand_id
1 'polypeptide(L)'
;IANHRDHGTAQNGGGDYTGWSSPRFTTDHIINNIDNGEKYPVMFSLNCMSGWFDGETDSNSGNWESIGEVGIRVANKGFVAVIASTRVSYSGFNDELCRGFYDGMFPDFDPDYPTNSSANPYNTKVSMVSILRGWGRVDRLDILWY
;
A
#
# COMPACT_ATOMS: atom_id res chain seq x y z
N ILE A 1 1.95 -1.78 11.15
CA ILE A 1 1.40 -1.67 9.78
C ILE A 1 2.24 -0.67 9.01
N ALA A 2 2.50 -0.95 7.73
CA ALA A 2 3.01 0.02 6.78
C ALA A 2 1.92 0.24 5.72
N ASN A 3 1.72 1.48 5.29
CA ASN A 3 0.64 1.83 4.37
C ASN A 3 1.19 2.77 3.30
N HIS A 4 0.82 2.48 2.06
CA HIS A 4 1.05 3.34 0.92
C HIS A 4 -0.25 3.49 0.14
N ARG A 5 -0.63 4.75 -0.09
CA ARG A 5 -1.81 5.18 -0.81
C ARG A 5 -1.41 6.25 -1.80
N ASP A 6 -1.31 5.86 -3.06
CA ASP A 6 -1.08 6.75 -4.20
C ASP A 6 -1.13 5.88 -5.48
N HIS A 7 -0.37 6.24 -6.50
CA HIS A 7 -0.21 5.48 -7.73
C HIS A 7 0.65 4.22 -7.54
N GLY A 8 0.29 3.19 -8.28
CA GLY A 8 1.04 1.96 -8.44
C GLY A 8 1.16 1.59 -9.91
N THR A 9 2.19 0.83 -10.25
CA THR A 9 2.46 0.33 -11.58
C THR A 9 2.99 -1.10 -11.51
N ALA A 10 2.81 -1.87 -12.57
CA ALA A 10 3.29 -3.24 -12.67
C ALA A 10 3.80 -3.52 -14.08
N GLN A 11 4.91 -4.25 -14.17
CA GLN A 11 5.44 -4.71 -15.46
C GLN A 11 4.49 -5.67 -16.16
N ASN A 12 3.69 -6.45 -15.41
CA ASN A 12 2.63 -7.29 -15.99
C ASN A 12 1.57 -6.46 -16.73
N GLY A 13 1.39 -5.19 -16.38
CA GLY A 13 0.50 -4.23 -17.07
C GLY A 13 1.20 -3.32 -18.07
N GLY A 14 2.44 -3.62 -18.46
CA GLY A 14 3.22 -2.81 -19.40
C GLY A 14 3.95 -1.61 -18.77
N GLY A 15 4.03 -1.54 -17.43
CA GLY A 15 4.85 -0.54 -16.74
C GLY A 15 6.36 -0.85 -16.82
N ASP A 16 7.20 0.17 -16.61
CA ASP A 16 8.66 0.02 -16.60
C ASP A 16 9.21 -0.66 -15.34
N TYR A 17 8.39 -0.78 -14.29
CA TYR A 17 8.75 -1.39 -13.01
C TYR A 17 7.47 -1.86 -12.29
N THR A 18 7.65 -2.69 -11.26
CA THR A 18 6.57 -3.10 -10.37
C THR A 18 6.71 -2.42 -9.01
N GLY A 19 5.74 -1.58 -8.66
CA GLY A 19 5.66 -0.94 -7.35
C GLY A 19 4.95 0.41 -7.30
N TRP A 20 5.37 1.26 -6.37
CA TRP A 20 4.79 2.58 -6.09
C TRP A 20 5.46 3.66 -6.95
N SER A 21 4.68 4.65 -7.39
CA SER A 21 5.22 5.76 -8.18
C SER A 21 5.85 6.85 -7.31
N SER A 22 5.19 7.25 -6.21
CA SER A 22 5.66 8.33 -5.33
C SER A 22 5.29 8.07 -3.85
N PRO A 23 6.27 8.05 -2.93
CA PRO A 23 7.69 7.93 -3.22
C PRO A 23 7.98 6.61 -3.94
N ARG A 24 8.90 6.61 -4.90
CA ARG A 24 9.18 5.40 -5.69
C ARG A 24 9.72 4.29 -4.78
N PHE A 25 9.04 3.15 -4.81
CA PHE A 25 9.41 1.94 -4.09
C PHE A 25 9.04 0.73 -4.95
N THR A 26 9.97 -0.19 -5.16
CA THR A 26 9.82 -1.26 -6.17
C THR A 26 10.25 -2.60 -5.60
N THR A 27 9.96 -3.67 -6.32
CA THR A 27 10.47 -5.02 -6.02
C THR A 27 12.00 -5.03 -5.86
N ASP A 28 12.73 -4.30 -6.70
CA ASP A 28 14.19 -4.15 -6.55
C ASP A 28 14.60 -3.54 -5.21
N HIS A 29 13.85 -2.55 -4.71
CA HIS A 29 14.14 -1.97 -3.41
C HIS A 29 13.88 -2.97 -2.27
N ILE A 30 12.84 -3.81 -2.38
CA ILE A 30 12.57 -4.88 -1.42
C ILE A 30 13.74 -5.88 -1.38
N ILE A 31 14.28 -6.25 -2.54
CA ILE A 31 15.38 -7.22 -2.62
C ILE A 31 16.67 -6.60 -2.07
N ASN A 32 17.02 -5.40 -2.57
CA ASN A 32 18.36 -4.85 -2.45
C ASN A 32 18.54 -3.82 -1.33
N ASN A 33 17.47 -3.13 -0.91
CA ASN A 33 17.61 -1.89 -0.12
C ASN A 33 16.90 -1.91 1.24
N ILE A 34 15.83 -2.70 1.42
CA ILE A 34 15.19 -2.76 2.74
C ILE A 34 16.00 -3.60 3.72
N ASP A 35 16.08 -3.09 4.94
CA ASP A 35 16.56 -3.77 6.14
C ASP A 35 15.69 -3.33 7.32
N ASN A 36 14.61 -4.09 7.54
CA ASN A 36 13.67 -3.87 8.63
C ASN A 36 14.01 -4.70 9.88
N GLY A 37 15.12 -5.44 9.89
CA GLY A 37 15.47 -6.39 10.94
C GLY A 37 14.31 -7.32 11.29
N GLU A 38 14.01 -7.51 12.57
CA GLU A 38 12.92 -8.37 13.04
C GLU A 38 11.52 -7.71 13.00
N LYS A 39 11.34 -6.61 12.27
CA LYS A 39 10.06 -5.87 12.23
C LYS A 39 9.34 -6.11 10.91
N TYR A 40 8.44 -7.08 10.87
CA TYR A 40 7.69 -7.42 9.67
C TYR A 40 6.28 -6.81 9.71
N PRO A 41 6.04 -5.65 9.06
CA PRO A 41 4.71 -5.05 9.06
C PRO A 41 3.73 -5.84 8.19
N VAL A 42 2.44 -5.73 8.49
CA VAL A 42 1.39 -5.90 7.47
C VAL A 42 1.47 -4.69 6.53
N MET A 43 1.63 -4.93 5.23
CA MET A 43 1.74 -3.90 4.21
C MET A 43 0.41 -3.66 3.51
N PHE A 44 -0.11 -2.43 3.59
CA PHE A 44 -1.25 -1.97 2.81
C PHE A 44 -0.75 -1.20 1.59
N SER A 45 -0.67 -1.87 0.44
CA SER A 45 -0.30 -1.27 -0.84
C SER A 45 -1.57 -1.03 -1.66
N LEU A 46 -2.41 -0.10 -1.21
CA LEU A 46 -3.75 0.10 -1.80
C LEU A 46 -3.67 1.08 -2.97
N ASN A 47 -3.05 0.58 -4.03
CA ASN A 47 -2.79 1.26 -5.29
C ASN A 47 -2.87 0.25 -6.45
N CYS A 48 -2.81 0.75 -7.67
CA CYS A 48 -2.97 -0.07 -8.85
C CYS A 48 -1.90 -1.15 -8.94
N MET A 49 -2.33 -2.38 -9.23
CA MET A 49 -1.51 -3.47 -9.78
C MET A 49 -0.32 -3.94 -8.95
N SER A 50 -0.09 -3.41 -7.75
CA SER A 50 1.06 -3.78 -6.92
C SER A 50 1.03 -5.22 -6.40
N GLY A 51 -0.12 -5.90 -6.52
CA GLY A 51 -0.35 -7.30 -6.15
C GLY A 51 -0.70 -8.21 -7.33
N TRP A 52 -0.27 -7.86 -8.56
CA TRP A 52 -0.54 -8.66 -9.75
C TRP A 52 0.30 -9.95 -9.78
N PHE A 53 -0.14 -10.95 -9.02
CA PHE A 53 0.58 -12.21 -8.79
C PHE A 53 0.35 -13.30 -9.85
N ASP A 54 -0.68 -13.14 -10.69
CA ASP A 54 -1.12 -14.13 -11.67
C ASP A 54 -0.76 -13.73 -13.11
N GLY A 55 0.27 -12.87 -13.27
CA GLY A 55 0.65 -12.31 -14.57
C GLY A 55 0.94 -13.37 -15.62
N GLU A 56 1.54 -14.48 -15.20
CA GLU A 56 1.91 -15.63 -16.03
C GLU A 56 0.73 -16.48 -16.52
N THR A 57 -0.44 -16.33 -15.90
CA THR A 57 -1.67 -17.06 -16.28
C THR A 57 -2.78 -16.16 -16.79
N ASP A 58 -2.68 -14.84 -16.58
CA ASP A 58 -3.60 -13.88 -17.17
C ASP A 58 -3.40 -13.77 -18.70
N SER A 59 -4.39 -13.18 -19.37
CA SER A 59 -4.36 -12.74 -20.75
C SER A 59 -3.25 -11.72 -21.10
N ASN A 60 -2.46 -11.30 -20.12
CA ASN A 60 -1.32 -10.39 -20.28
C ASN A 60 -0.02 -11.18 -20.45
N SER A 61 0.99 -10.60 -21.12
CA SER A 61 2.22 -11.29 -21.51
C SER A 61 3.38 -11.16 -20.50
N GLY A 62 3.08 -10.75 -19.26
CA GLY A 62 4.08 -10.55 -18.21
C GLY A 62 4.30 -11.80 -17.37
N ASN A 63 5.50 -11.98 -16.82
CA ASN A 63 5.78 -12.97 -15.78
C ASN A 63 6.69 -12.31 -14.74
N TRP A 64 6.22 -11.19 -14.20
CA TRP A 64 6.93 -10.38 -13.23
C TRP A 64 6.30 -10.53 -11.86
N GLU A 65 7.14 -10.67 -10.84
CA GLU A 65 6.68 -10.80 -9.47
C GLU A 65 6.15 -9.47 -8.93
N SER A 66 5.04 -9.52 -8.20
CA SER A 66 4.41 -8.38 -7.55
C SER A 66 5.16 -7.94 -6.28
N ILE A 67 4.88 -6.72 -5.79
CA ILE A 67 5.37 -6.30 -4.46
C ILE A 67 4.91 -7.30 -3.39
N GLY A 68 3.69 -7.81 -3.53
CA GLY A 68 3.12 -8.77 -2.60
C GLY A 68 3.96 -10.06 -2.53
N GLU A 69 4.27 -10.65 -3.67
CA GLU A 69 5.04 -11.90 -3.74
C GLU A 69 6.49 -11.73 -3.30
N VAL A 70 7.16 -10.67 -3.75
CA VAL A 70 8.56 -10.41 -3.37
C VAL A 70 8.65 -10.10 -1.88
N GLY A 71 7.75 -9.26 -1.38
CA GLY A 71 7.73 -8.78 0.00
C GLY A 71 7.53 -9.87 1.05
N ILE A 72 6.74 -10.90 0.76
CA ILE A 72 6.49 -12.00 1.71
C ILE A 72 7.48 -13.18 1.59
N ARG A 73 8.18 -13.31 0.45
CA ARG A 73 9.11 -14.44 0.21
C ARG A 73 10.57 -14.11 0.51
N VAL A 74 10.95 -12.83 0.51
CA VAL A 74 12.34 -12.43 0.75
C VAL A 74 12.79 -12.82 2.17
N ALA A 75 14.00 -13.34 2.29
CA ALA A 75 14.51 -13.88 3.56
C ALA A 75 15.02 -12.78 4.50
N ASN A 76 14.66 -12.88 5.79
CA ASN A 76 15.13 -12.02 6.88
C ASN A 76 14.79 -10.51 6.74
N LYS A 77 13.83 -10.18 5.87
CA LYS A 77 13.33 -8.81 5.64
C LYS A 77 11.93 -8.87 5.02
N GLY A 78 11.32 -7.72 4.73
CA GLY A 78 10.04 -7.67 4.02
C GLY A 78 8.83 -7.62 4.94
N PHE A 79 7.74 -8.28 4.57
CA PHE A 79 6.42 -8.10 5.19
C PHE A 79 5.88 -9.42 5.75
N VAL A 80 5.11 -9.37 6.83
CA VAL A 80 4.45 -10.58 7.37
C VAL A 80 3.17 -10.91 6.60
N ALA A 81 2.54 -9.90 6.02
CA ALA A 81 1.35 -10.01 5.17
C ALA A 81 1.23 -8.76 4.30
N VAL A 82 0.42 -8.85 3.25
CA VAL A 82 0.21 -7.76 2.29
C VAL A 82 -1.22 -7.74 1.78
N ILE A 83 -1.79 -6.54 1.64
CA ILE A 83 -3.01 -6.29 0.87
C ILE A 83 -2.62 -5.38 -0.28
N ALA A 84 -2.83 -5.86 -1.51
CA ALA A 84 -2.45 -5.18 -2.74
C ALA A 84 -3.43 -5.55 -3.86
N SER A 85 -3.59 -4.67 -4.86
CA SER A 85 -4.52 -4.92 -5.96
C SER A 85 -3.88 -5.74 -7.07
N THR A 86 -4.59 -6.75 -7.56
CA THR A 86 -4.16 -7.59 -8.69
C THR A 86 -4.23 -6.86 -10.02
N ARG A 87 -5.07 -5.83 -10.15
CA ARG A 87 -5.31 -5.09 -11.39
C ARG A 87 -5.38 -3.58 -11.14
N VAL A 88 -5.76 -2.84 -12.17
CA VAL A 88 -6.06 -1.40 -12.02
C VAL A 88 -7.11 -1.22 -10.93
N SER A 89 -6.86 -0.23 -10.07
CA SER A 89 -7.74 0.15 -8.97
C SER A 89 -8.01 1.65 -9.05
N TYR A 90 -9.04 2.16 -8.37
CA TYR A 90 -9.45 3.56 -8.51
C TYR A 90 -9.35 4.30 -7.19
N SER A 91 -8.88 5.56 -7.25
CA SER A 91 -8.51 6.35 -6.08
C SER A 91 -9.62 6.39 -5.02
N GLY A 92 -10.85 6.76 -5.40
CA GLY A 92 -11.97 6.87 -4.46
C GLY A 92 -12.32 5.55 -3.74
N PHE A 93 -12.27 4.41 -4.44
CA PHE A 93 -12.52 3.10 -3.81
C PHE A 93 -11.37 2.68 -2.90
N ASN A 94 -10.13 2.96 -3.31
CA ASN A 94 -8.96 2.69 -2.47
C ASN A 94 -8.96 3.56 -1.21
N ASP A 95 -9.44 4.80 -1.28
CA ASP A 95 -9.61 5.72 -0.14
C ASP A 95 -10.64 5.23 0.85
N GLU A 96 -11.78 4.76 0.34
CA GLU A 96 -12.81 4.13 1.14
C GLU A 96 -12.28 2.87 1.84
N LEU A 97 -11.63 1.97 1.08
CA LEU A 97 -11.06 0.74 1.63
C LEU A 97 -10.01 1.02 2.70
N CYS A 98 -9.13 2.01 2.47
CA CYS A 98 -8.12 2.41 3.42
C CYS A 98 -8.75 2.92 4.72
N ARG A 99 -9.80 3.76 4.63
CA ARG A 99 -10.54 4.24 5.79
C ARG A 99 -11.17 3.10 6.56
N GLY A 100 -11.90 2.22 5.89
CA GLY A 100 -12.54 1.06 6.52
C GLY A 100 -11.53 0.14 7.25
N PHE A 101 -10.33 -0.04 6.70
CA PHE A 101 -9.27 -0.79 7.40
C PHE A 101 -8.80 -0.10 8.67
N TYR A 102 -8.53 1.21 8.63
CA TYR A 102 -8.08 1.92 9.83
C TYR A 102 -9.18 2.03 10.88
N ASP A 103 -10.41 2.33 10.47
CA ASP A 103 -11.56 2.43 11.38
C ASP A 103 -11.89 1.09 12.05
N GLY A 104 -11.93 0.01 11.26
CA GLY A 104 -12.17 -1.34 11.81
C GLY A 104 -11.06 -1.84 12.74
N MET A 105 -9.85 -1.28 12.65
CA MET A 105 -8.72 -1.59 13.53
C MET A 105 -8.65 -0.70 14.78
N PHE A 106 -9.05 0.56 14.63
CA PHE A 106 -8.97 1.58 15.66
C PHE A 106 -10.36 2.23 15.76
N PRO A 107 -11.25 1.71 16.63
CA PRO A 107 -12.65 2.17 16.69
C PRO A 107 -12.84 3.66 17.00
N ASP A 108 -11.80 4.34 17.49
CA ASP A 108 -11.79 5.79 17.76
C ASP A 108 -11.17 6.61 16.62
N PHE A 109 -10.86 6.00 15.47
CA PHE A 109 -10.23 6.65 14.32
C PHE A 109 -11.20 7.58 13.57
N ASP A 110 -12.38 7.07 13.21
CA ASP A 110 -13.46 7.86 12.61
C ASP A 110 -14.79 7.50 13.31
N PRO A 111 -15.13 8.19 14.41
CA PRO A 111 -16.35 7.90 15.17
C PRO A 111 -17.65 8.03 14.36
N ASP A 112 -17.60 8.71 13.21
CA ASP A 112 -18.73 8.96 12.32
C ASP A 112 -18.74 8.04 11.09
N TYR A 113 -17.79 7.12 10.93
CA TYR A 113 -17.77 6.17 9.82
C TYR A 113 -18.86 5.09 9.95
N PRO A 114 -19.52 4.63 8.86
CA PRO A 114 -19.41 5.06 7.45
C PRO A 114 -20.52 6.05 7.06
N THR A 115 -20.84 7.03 7.92
CA THR A 115 -21.91 8.00 7.65
C THR A 115 -21.42 9.19 6.84
N ASN A 116 -22.35 9.98 6.29
CA ASN A 116 -22.03 11.15 5.47
C ASN A 116 -21.29 12.28 6.23
N SER A 117 -21.13 12.17 7.56
CA SER A 117 -20.31 13.10 8.36
C SER A 117 -18.85 12.69 8.48
N SER A 118 -18.45 11.52 7.97
CA SER A 118 -17.04 11.11 7.89
C SER A 118 -16.25 12.17 7.08
N ALA A 119 -15.27 12.83 7.70
CA ALA A 119 -14.52 13.91 7.06
C ALA A 119 -13.30 13.36 6.30
N ASN A 120 -13.10 13.79 5.04
CA ASN A 120 -11.89 13.52 4.28
C ASN A 120 -11.58 14.67 3.28
N PRO A 121 -10.39 15.31 3.35
CA PRO A 121 -9.29 15.06 4.29
C PRO A 121 -9.62 15.52 5.71
N TYR A 122 -9.08 14.79 6.68
CA TYR A 122 -8.98 15.28 8.05
C TYR A 122 -8.14 16.57 8.04
N ASN A 123 -8.72 17.65 8.54
CA ASN A 123 -8.06 18.95 8.66
C ASN A 123 -6.97 18.98 9.74
N THR A 124 -6.85 17.90 10.51
CA THR A 124 -5.82 17.70 11.54
C THR A 124 -4.88 16.58 11.12
N LYS A 125 -3.60 16.72 11.47
CA LYS A 125 -2.65 15.62 11.32
C LYS A 125 -3.12 14.47 12.19
N VAL A 126 -3.50 13.35 11.59
CA VAL A 126 -3.81 12.13 12.34
C VAL A 126 -2.50 11.50 12.81
N SER A 127 -1.95 12.06 13.90
CA SER A 127 -0.70 11.58 14.51
C SER A 127 -0.88 10.30 15.33
N MET A 128 -2.08 9.72 15.42
CA MET A 128 -2.31 8.48 16.18
C MET A 128 -1.59 7.26 15.57
N VAL A 129 -1.20 7.32 14.29
CA VAL A 129 -0.38 6.29 13.62
C VAL A 129 1.12 6.65 13.62
N SER A 130 1.54 7.70 14.35
CA SER A 130 2.93 8.18 14.36
C SER A 130 3.86 7.45 15.34
N ILE A 131 3.41 6.39 16.02
CA ILE A 131 4.26 5.57 16.91
C ILE A 131 4.81 4.34 16.16
N LEU A 132 5.34 4.54 14.96
CA LEU A 132 6.24 3.58 14.29
C LEU A 132 7.52 4.32 13.88
N ARG A 133 8.36 4.58 14.90
CA ARG A 133 9.67 5.21 14.75
C ARG A 133 10.53 4.47 13.71
N GLY A 134 10.78 5.10 12.57
CA GLY A 134 11.99 4.85 11.78
C GLY A 134 11.90 4.92 10.26
N TRP A 135 10.75 4.64 9.64
CA TRP A 135 10.63 4.60 8.17
C TRP A 135 9.21 4.91 7.64
N GLY A 136 8.46 5.75 8.34
CA GLY A 136 7.10 6.05 7.92
C GLY A 136 6.53 7.18 8.73
N ARG A 137 6.83 8.42 8.34
CA ARG A 137 5.89 9.48 8.66
C ARG A 137 4.67 9.20 7.79
N VAL A 138 3.51 8.96 8.41
CA VAL A 138 2.24 9.31 7.78
C VAL A 138 2.19 10.83 7.81
N ASP A 139 2.96 11.49 6.93
CA ASP A 139 3.15 12.93 7.02
C ASP A 139 1.89 13.68 6.58
N ARG A 140 1.03 13.01 5.81
CA ARG A 140 -0.37 13.33 5.53
C ARG A 140 -1.01 12.09 4.92
N LEU A 141 -2.32 11.89 5.14
CA LEU A 141 -3.15 11.17 4.18
C LEU A 141 -3.36 12.16 3.01
N ASP A 142 -2.32 12.37 2.19
CA ASP A 142 -2.43 13.22 1.00
C ASP A 142 -3.17 12.41 -0.08
N ILE A 143 -4.50 12.43 -0.01
CA ILE A 143 -5.32 12.08 -1.16
C ILE A 143 -5.17 13.25 -2.14
N LEU A 144 -4.13 13.17 -2.98
CA LEU A 144 -3.91 14.13 -4.04
C LEU A 144 -4.97 13.88 -5.11
N TRP A 145 -5.95 14.78 -5.17
CA TRP A 145 -6.84 14.93 -6.31
C TRP A 145 -6.05 15.58 -7.45
N TYR A 146 -5.97 14.89 -8.59
CA TYR A 146 -5.81 15.51 -9.90
C TYR A 146 -6.98 15.07 -10.78
#